data_AF-A0A5B2XCE9-F1
#
_entry.id   AF-A0A5B2XCE9-F1
#
_cell.length_a   1.000
_cell.length_b   1.000
_cell.length_c   1.000
_cell.angle_alpha   90.00
_cell.angle_beta   90.00
_cell.angle_gamma   90.00
#
_symmetry.space_group_name_H-M   'P 1'
#
loop_
_entity.id
_entity.type
_entity.pdbx_description
1 polymer ?
#
loop_
_entity_poly.entity_id
_entity_poly.type
_entity_poly.pdbx_seq_one_letter_code
_entity_poly.pdbx_strand_id
1 'polypeptide(L)'
;MRTELLAHQQEYAGLHELRATASAPVDALADGLHRADSELAEADKEPDQDLRRLADRRHPDHFARARRSAEGTSRRRDAAGAQFEAQRRLGEAVQVVAALDQAMTASRQVARARVERVHAYMCRRIWNYWQHLVAAHKDGAMVNERLAPLEPPLPDLP
;
A
#
# COMPACT_ATOMS: atom_id res chain seq x y z
N MET A 1 14.51 -21.43 -14.21
CA MET A 1 14.80 -20.00 -14.43
C MET A 1 13.66 -19.26 -15.11
N ARG A 2 13.29 -19.53 -16.37
CA ARG A 2 12.17 -18.83 -17.05
C ARG A 2 10.84 -19.00 -16.31
N THR A 3 10.55 -20.20 -15.82
CA THR A 3 9.33 -20.51 -15.04
C THR A 3 9.28 -19.80 -13.69
N GLU A 4 10.39 -19.73 -12.95
CA GLU A 4 10.47 -19.01 -11.67
C GLU A 4 10.38 -17.49 -11.84
N LEU A 5 11.01 -16.93 -12.88
CA LEU A 5 10.88 -15.52 -13.23
C LEU A 5 9.43 -15.17 -13.60
N LEU A 6 8.79 -16.02 -14.41
CA LEU A 6 7.37 -15.88 -14.73
C LEU A 6 6.49 -15.95 -13.48
N ALA A 7 6.81 -16.84 -12.52
CA ALA A 7 6.07 -16.93 -11.27
C ALA A 7 6.17 -15.64 -10.44
N HIS A 8 7.36 -15.04 -10.35
CA HIS A 8 7.53 -13.75 -9.66
C HIS A 8 6.87 -12.59 -10.41
N GLN A 9 6.87 -12.60 -11.74
CA GLN A 9 6.15 -11.60 -12.54
C GLN A 9 4.63 -11.70 -12.32
N GLN A 10 4.09 -12.92 -12.26
CA GLN A 10 2.69 -13.17 -11.96
C GLN A 10 2.33 -12.75 -10.53
N GLU A 11 3.17 -13.09 -9.55
CA GLU A 11 3.01 -12.66 -8.16
C GLU A 11 3.00 -11.13 -8.05
N TYR A 12 3.97 -10.46 -8.68
CA TYR A 12 4.06 -9.01 -8.68
C TYR A 12 2.85 -8.35 -9.35
N ALA A 13 2.39 -8.87 -10.49
CA ALA A 13 1.19 -8.39 -11.17
C ALA A 13 -0.06 -8.54 -10.28
N GLY A 14 -0.22 -9.70 -9.62
CA GLY A 14 -1.31 -9.94 -8.68
C GLY A 14 -1.27 -8.97 -7.48
N LEU A 15 -0.09 -8.72 -6.92
CA LEU A 15 0.08 -7.72 -5.85
C LEU A 15 -0.26 -6.30 -6.33
N HIS A 16 0.13 -5.95 -7.54
CA HIS A 16 -0.17 -4.65 -8.13
C HIS A 16 -1.69 -4.46 -8.36
N GLU A 17 -2.40 -5.49 -8.84
CA GLU A 17 -3.86 -5.48 -8.99
C GLU A 17 -4.57 -5.33 -7.64
N LEU A 18 -4.12 -6.08 -6.62
CA LEU A 18 -4.64 -5.96 -5.26
C LEU A 18 -4.40 -4.56 -4.69
N ARG A 19 -3.22 -3.98 -4.93
CA ARG A 19 -2.85 -2.64 -4.48
C ARG A 19 -3.70 -1.57 -5.15
N ALA A 20 -3.93 -1.68 -6.46
CA ALA A 20 -4.82 -0.78 -7.19
C ALA A 20 -6.24 -0.83 -6.63
N THR A 21 -6.76 -2.04 -6.42
CA THR A 21 -8.09 -2.26 -5.83
C THR A 21 -8.21 -1.70 -4.42
N ALA A 22 -7.21 -1.93 -3.58
CA ALA A 22 -7.16 -1.43 -2.20
C ALA A 22 -7.01 0.09 -2.12
N SER A 23 -6.34 0.72 -3.09
CA SER A 23 -6.19 2.18 -3.15
C SER A 23 -7.43 2.91 -3.65
N ALA A 24 -8.27 2.26 -4.47
CA ALA A 24 -9.44 2.88 -5.08
C ALA A 24 -10.41 3.60 -4.11
N PRO A 25 -10.73 3.03 -2.91
CA PRO A 25 -11.62 3.70 -1.96
C PRO A 25 -10.94 4.76 -1.08
N VAL A 26 -9.61 4.92 -1.10
CA VAL A 26 -8.88 5.76 -0.12
C VAL A 26 -9.32 7.21 -0.19
N ASP A 27 -9.44 7.78 -1.40
CA ASP A 27 -9.85 9.18 -1.58
C ASP A 27 -11.30 9.39 -1.11
N ALA A 28 -12.21 8.45 -1.44
CA ALA A 28 -13.60 8.51 -0.98
C ALA A 28 -13.73 8.38 0.55
N LEU A 29 -12.85 7.59 1.18
CA LEU A 29 -12.78 7.48 2.64
C LEU A 29 -12.20 8.75 3.28
N ALA A 30 -11.21 9.39 2.65
CA ALA A 30 -10.67 10.67 3.08
C ALA A 30 -11.72 11.79 3.01
N ASP A 31 -12.50 11.84 1.92
CA ASP A 31 -13.64 12.75 1.79
C ASP A 31 -14.74 12.44 2.83
N GLY A 32 -14.92 11.16 3.15
CA GLY A 32 -15.82 10.71 4.23
C GLY A 32 -15.38 11.24 5.60
N LEU A 33 -14.09 11.14 5.91
CA LEU A 33 -13.52 11.68 7.14
C LEU A 33 -13.66 13.21 7.20
N HIS A 34 -13.37 13.91 6.10
CA HIS A 34 -13.50 15.37 6.06
C HIS A 34 -14.94 15.84 6.30
N ARG A 35 -15.93 15.11 5.79
CA ARG A 35 -17.35 15.34 6.08
C ARG A 35 -17.67 15.09 7.55
N ALA A 36 -17.18 13.99 8.13
CA ALA A 36 -17.40 13.68 9.54
C ALA A 36 -16.74 14.72 10.48
N ASP A 37 -15.55 15.22 10.13
CA ASP A 37 -14.88 16.31 10.84
C ASP A 37 -15.72 17.60 10.81
N SER A 38 -16.29 17.91 9.64
CA SER A 38 -17.18 19.06 9.47
C SER A 38 -18.45 18.91 10.31
N GLU A 39 -19.05 17.72 10.32
CA GLU A 39 -20.25 17.42 11.12
C GLU A 39 -19.98 17.51 12.64
N LEU A 40 -18.82 17.04 13.10
CA LEU A 40 -18.40 17.17 14.49
C LEU A 40 -18.18 18.64 14.85
N ALA A 41 -17.50 19.41 14.00
CA ALA A 41 -17.30 20.84 14.21
C ALA A 41 -18.64 21.60 14.28
N GLU A 42 -19.62 21.22 13.46
CA GLU A 42 -20.97 21.77 13.54
C GLU A 42 -21.72 21.33 14.82
N ALA A 43 -21.53 20.08 15.27
CA ALA A 43 -22.14 19.58 16.49
C ALA A 43 -21.55 20.20 17.77
N ASP A 44 -20.28 20.60 17.74
CA ASP A 44 -19.59 21.26 18.85
C ASP A 44 -20.02 22.71 19.08
N LYS A 45 -20.71 23.32 18.11
CA LYS A 45 -21.36 24.63 18.30
C LYS A 45 -22.40 24.53 19.41
N GLU A 46 -22.49 25.56 20.24
CA GLU A 46 -23.49 25.60 21.31
C GLU A 46 -24.91 25.45 20.73
N PRO A 47 -25.75 24.60 21.32
CA PRO A 47 -27.12 24.45 20.86
C PRO A 47 -27.87 25.77 21.07
N ASP A 48 -28.56 26.23 20.02
CA ASP A 48 -29.38 27.43 20.08
C ASP A 48 -30.45 27.30 21.18
N GLN A 49 -30.26 28.09 22.24
CA GLN A 49 -31.11 28.11 23.42
C GLN A 49 -32.37 28.99 23.25
N ASP A 50 -32.61 29.52 22.06
CA ASP A 50 -33.81 30.29 21.73
C ASP A 50 -34.78 29.53 20.82
N LEU A 51 -34.34 28.43 20.18
CA LEU A 51 -35.22 27.51 19.44
C LEU A 51 -36.26 26.85 20.36
N ARG A 52 -37.54 27.23 20.20
CA ARG A 52 -38.68 26.68 20.95
C ARG A 52 -39.56 25.83 20.04
N ARG A 53 -39.93 24.62 20.48
CA ARG A 53 -40.96 23.79 19.82
C ARG A 53 -42.35 24.19 20.30
N LEU A 54 -43.37 23.97 19.46
CA LEU A 54 -44.78 24.21 19.83
C LEU A 54 -45.20 23.48 21.11
N ALA A 55 -44.68 22.27 21.33
CA ALA A 55 -44.95 21.44 22.52
C ALA A 55 -44.31 21.99 23.81
N ASP A 56 -43.27 22.82 23.70
CA ASP A 56 -42.56 23.35 24.87
C ASP A 56 -43.44 24.34 25.68
N ARG A 57 -44.51 24.89 25.08
CA ARG A 57 -45.45 25.82 25.74
C ARG A 57 -46.19 25.23 26.94
N ARG A 58 -46.29 23.90 27.05
CA ARG A 58 -46.98 23.21 28.16
C ARG A 58 -46.06 22.93 29.34
N HIS A 59 -44.77 23.21 29.23
CA HIS A 59 -43.76 22.89 30.22
C HIS A 59 -43.03 24.16 30.69
N PRO A 60 -42.43 24.13 31.89
CA PRO A 60 -41.56 25.21 32.33
C PRO A 60 -40.31 25.36 31.44
N ASP A 61 -39.78 26.58 31.33
CA ASP A 61 -38.63 26.91 30.48
C ASP A 61 -37.37 26.06 30.76
N HIS A 62 -37.16 25.61 32.01
CA HIS A 62 -36.03 24.74 32.35
C HIS A 62 -36.10 23.36 31.67
N PHE A 63 -37.29 22.84 31.38
CA PHE A 63 -37.48 21.56 30.70
C PHE A 63 -37.06 21.65 29.23
N ALA A 64 -37.44 22.74 28.54
CA ALA A 64 -37.03 23.00 27.17
C ALA A 64 -35.51 23.19 27.05
N ARG A 65 -34.87 23.87 28.04
CA ARG A 65 -33.41 23.98 28.12
C ARG A 65 -32.75 22.61 28.30
N ALA A 66 -33.18 21.81 29.28
CA ALA A 66 -32.62 20.49 29.54
C ALA A 66 -32.73 19.55 28.33
N ARG A 67 -33.90 19.53 27.65
CA ARG A 67 -34.10 18.76 26.40
C ARG A 67 -33.10 19.15 25.32
N ARG A 68 -32.89 20.45 25.09
CA ARG A 68 -31.95 20.94 24.06
C ARG A 68 -30.50 20.62 24.40
N SER A 69 -30.11 20.75 25.66
CA SER A 69 -28.78 20.33 26.13
C SER A 69 -28.57 18.82 25.94
N ALA A 70 -29.59 18.01 26.21
CA ALA A 70 -29.54 16.56 25.96
C ALA A 70 -29.45 16.23 24.47
N GLU A 71 -30.26 16.86 23.62
CA GLU A 71 -30.21 16.71 22.15
C GLU A 71 -28.83 17.11 21.60
N GLY A 72 -28.27 18.24 22.02
CA GLY A 72 -26.94 18.68 21.62
C GLY A 72 -25.82 17.74 22.10
N THR A 73 -25.96 17.16 23.29
CA THR A 73 -25.01 16.15 23.80
C THR A 73 -25.10 14.84 23.02
N SER A 74 -26.31 14.39 22.66
CA SER A 74 -26.50 13.23 21.79
C SER A 74 -25.87 13.46 20.43
N ARG A 75 -26.17 14.60 19.79
CA ARG A 75 -25.64 14.94 18.48
C ARG A 75 -24.11 14.96 18.45
N ARG A 76 -23.46 15.55 19.48
CA ARG A 76 -22.00 15.53 19.61
C ARG A 76 -21.44 14.12 19.75
N ARG A 77 -22.08 13.28 20.56
CA ARG A 77 -21.66 11.88 20.73
C ARG A 77 -21.78 11.11 19.41
N ASP A 78 -22.89 11.27 18.70
CA ASP A 78 -23.14 10.58 17.44
C ASP A 78 -22.14 11.04 16.36
N ALA A 79 -21.88 12.35 16.26
CA ALA A 79 -20.88 12.91 15.35
C ALA A 79 -19.45 12.44 15.67
N ALA A 80 -19.06 12.42 16.95
CA ALA A 80 -17.76 11.90 17.38
C ALA A 80 -17.61 10.41 17.07
N GLY A 81 -18.68 9.62 17.25
CA GLY A 81 -18.71 8.21 16.86
C GLY A 81 -18.54 8.02 15.34
N ALA A 82 -19.21 8.83 14.54
CA ALA A 82 -19.09 8.80 13.08
C ALA A 82 -17.68 9.19 12.61
N GLN A 83 -17.08 10.23 13.19
CA GLN A 83 -15.70 10.64 12.92
C GLN A 83 -14.71 9.52 13.25
N PHE A 84 -14.83 8.92 14.44
CA PHE A 84 -13.97 7.81 14.84
C PHE A 84 -14.06 6.63 13.87
N GLU A 85 -15.27 6.23 13.47
CA GLU A 85 -15.46 5.15 12.49
C GLU A 85 -14.90 5.49 11.11
N ALA A 86 -15.05 6.74 10.65
CA ALA A 86 -14.47 7.20 9.39
C ALA A 86 -12.93 7.15 9.44
N GLN A 87 -12.33 7.64 10.53
CA GLN A 87 -10.89 7.60 10.75
C GLN A 87 -10.36 6.16 10.81
N ARG A 88 -11.07 5.27 11.52
CA ARG A 88 -10.72 3.84 11.61
C ARG A 88 -10.69 3.19 10.22
N ARG A 89 -11.75 3.37 9.42
CA ARG A 89 -11.86 2.80 8.06
C ARG A 89 -10.78 3.32 7.13
N LEU A 90 -10.49 4.63 7.17
CA LEU A 90 -9.40 5.22 6.39
C LEU A 90 -8.05 4.64 6.81
N GLY A 91 -7.80 4.55 8.12
CA GLY A 91 -6.58 3.96 8.66
C GLY A 91 -6.38 2.51 8.23
N GLU A 92 -7.43 1.69 8.29
CA GLU A 92 -7.40 0.29 7.83
C GLU A 92 -7.06 0.19 6.34
N ALA A 93 -7.69 1.01 5.49
CA ALA A 93 -7.41 1.02 4.05
C ALA A 93 -5.96 1.44 3.75
N VAL A 94 -5.47 2.50 4.39
CA VAL A 94 -4.09 2.99 4.23
C VAL A 94 -3.06 1.95 4.71
N GLN A 95 -3.34 1.25 5.81
CA GLN A 95 -2.48 0.17 6.29
C GLN A 95 -2.39 -1.00 5.30
N VAL A 96 -3.52 -1.38 4.70
CA VAL A 96 -3.54 -2.43 3.66
C VAL A 96 -2.71 -2.02 2.44
N VAL A 97 -2.88 -0.78 1.96
CA VAL A 97 -2.08 -0.26 0.84
C VAL A 97 -0.59 -0.27 1.17
N ALA A 98 -0.21 0.21 2.36
CA ALA A 98 1.18 0.23 2.80
C ALA A 98 1.78 -1.18 2.92
N ALA A 99 1.02 -2.14 3.43
CA ALA A 99 1.44 -3.54 3.50
C ALA A 99 1.66 -4.15 2.10
N LEU A 100 0.79 -3.83 1.14
CA LEU A 100 0.94 -4.27 -0.25
C LEU A 100 2.16 -3.63 -0.92
N ASP A 101 2.42 -2.34 -0.70
CA ASP A 101 3.62 -1.67 -1.23
C ASP A 101 4.92 -2.30 -0.67
N GLN A 102 4.93 -2.71 0.61
CA GLN A 102 6.04 -3.46 1.21
C GLN A 102 6.20 -4.85 0.59
N ALA A 103 5.09 -5.59 0.40
CA ALA A 103 5.11 -6.91 -0.23
C ALA A 103 5.63 -6.84 -1.68
N MET A 104 5.19 -5.84 -2.45
CA MET A 104 5.68 -5.58 -3.81
C MET A 104 7.18 -5.31 -3.84
N THR A 105 7.68 -4.51 -2.89
CA THR A 105 9.11 -4.22 -2.75
C THR A 105 9.91 -5.47 -2.41
N ALA A 106 9.44 -6.27 -1.47
CA ALA A 106 10.07 -7.53 -1.08
C ALA A 106 10.12 -8.53 -2.24
N SER A 107 9.01 -8.68 -2.99
CA SER A 107 8.93 -9.57 -4.16
C SER A 107 9.97 -9.17 -5.23
N ARG A 108 10.09 -7.87 -5.53
CA ARG A 108 11.12 -7.35 -6.45
C ARG A 108 12.54 -7.63 -5.96
N GLN A 109 12.82 -7.44 -4.68
CA GLN A 109 14.15 -7.72 -4.11
C GLN A 109 14.51 -9.20 -4.22
N VAL A 110 13.56 -10.10 -3.93
CA VAL A 110 13.75 -11.54 -4.07
C VAL A 110 14.00 -11.93 -5.53
N ALA A 111 13.21 -11.40 -6.46
CA ALA A 111 13.39 -11.65 -7.89
C ALA A 111 14.78 -11.20 -8.36
N ARG A 112 15.22 -10.00 -7.95
CA ARG A 112 16.55 -9.46 -8.24
C ARG A 112 17.68 -10.34 -7.70
N ALA A 113 17.64 -10.69 -6.42
CA ALA A 113 18.65 -11.53 -5.81
C ALA A 113 18.76 -12.91 -6.48
N ARG A 114 17.63 -13.46 -6.96
CA ARG A 114 17.63 -14.72 -7.72
C ARG A 114 18.28 -14.56 -9.09
N VAL A 115 17.93 -13.52 -9.84
CA VAL A 115 18.54 -13.23 -11.15
C VAL A 115 20.04 -13.06 -11.02
N GLU A 116 20.50 -12.26 -10.06
CA GLU A 116 21.92 -12.04 -9.79
C GLU A 116 22.64 -13.34 -9.44
N ARG A 117 22.03 -14.20 -8.61
CA ARG A 117 22.58 -15.52 -8.27
C ARG A 117 22.73 -16.42 -9.49
N VAL A 118 21.70 -16.49 -10.35
CA VAL A 118 21.74 -17.32 -11.56
C VAL A 118 22.75 -16.77 -12.56
N HIS A 119 22.78 -15.46 -12.77
CA HIS A 119 23.77 -14.79 -13.60
C HIS A 119 25.19 -15.11 -13.13
N ALA A 120 25.47 -14.96 -11.84
CA ALA A 120 26.77 -15.29 -11.26
C ALA A 120 27.15 -16.77 -11.45
N TYR A 121 26.19 -17.69 -11.32
CA TYR A 121 26.43 -19.11 -11.60
C TYR A 121 26.79 -19.36 -13.07
N MET A 122 26.06 -18.75 -14.01
CA MET A 122 26.31 -18.92 -15.45
C MET A 122 27.66 -18.33 -15.86
N CYS A 123 28.00 -17.14 -15.36
CA CYS A 123 29.31 -16.52 -15.59
C CYS A 123 30.45 -17.42 -15.09
N ARG A 124 30.35 -17.94 -13.85
CA ARG A 124 31.36 -18.89 -13.32
C ARG A 124 31.49 -20.13 -14.19
N ARG A 125 30.37 -20.70 -14.65
CA ARG A 125 30.38 -21.89 -15.50
C ARG A 125 31.07 -21.63 -16.84
N ILE A 126 30.74 -20.51 -17.48
CA ILE A 126 31.38 -20.07 -18.73
C ILE A 126 32.88 -19.87 -18.53
N TRP A 127 33.27 -19.21 -17.44
CA TRP A 127 34.66 -18.97 -17.12
C TRP A 127 35.45 -20.27 -16.89
N ASN A 128 34.85 -21.23 -16.17
CA ASN A 128 35.47 -22.54 -15.96
C ASN A 128 35.65 -23.29 -17.29
N TYR A 129 34.64 -23.28 -18.17
CA TYR A 129 34.78 -23.88 -19.51
C TYR A 129 35.86 -23.19 -20.34
N TRP A 130 35.93 -21.86 -20.28
CA TRP A 130 36.95 -21.07 -20.95
C TRP A 130 38.35 -21.43 -20.49
N GLN A 131 38.57 -21.53 -19.18
CA GLN A 131 39.85 -21.95 -18.60
C GLN A 131 40.26 -23.34 -19.07
N HIS A 132 39.33 -24.31 -19.06
CA HIS A 132 39.61 -25.66 -19.55
C HIS A 132 39.91 -25.69 -21.05
N LEU A 133 39.18 -24.91 -21.86
CA LEU A 133 39.42 -24.79 -23.30
C LEU A 133 40.84 -24.23 -23.55
N VAL A 134 41.19 -23.12 -22.92
CA VAL A 134 42.50 -22.47 -23.06
C VAL A 134 43.62 -23.42 -22.63
N ALA A 135 43.46 -24.13 -21.51
CA ALA A 135 44.47 -25.06 -21.02
C ALA A 135 44.67 -26.29 -21.93
N ALA A 136 43.60 -26.79 -22.56
CA ALA A 136 43.66 -27.96 -23.42
C ALA A 136 44.03 -27.64 -24.89
N HIS A 137 43.91 -26.38 -25.31
CA HIS A 137 44.15 -25.97 -26.69
C HIS A 137 45.64 -25.79 -26.97
N LYS A 138 46.13 -26.33 -28.09
CA LYS A 138 47.55 -26.28 -28.50
C LYS A 138 48.11 -24.84 -28.49
N ASP A 139 47.32 -23.89 -28.95
CA ASP A 139 47.64 -22.45 -28.99
C ASP A 139 46.84 -21.64 -27.95
N GLY A 140 46.59 -22.20 -26.77
CA GLY A 140 45.72 -21.61 -25.75
C GLY A 140 46.02 -20.16 -25.39
N ALA A 141 47.30 -19.78 -25.30
CA ALA A 141 47.73 -18.41 -25.03
C ALA A 141 47.19 -17.42 -26.09
N MET A 142 47.28 -17.77 -27.38
CA MET A 142 46.77 -16.93 -28.46
C MET A 142 45.23 -16.85 -28.43
N VAL A 143 44.55 -17.96 -28.11
CA VAL A 143 43.08 -17.99 -27.98
C VAL A 143 42.63 -17.05 -26.87
N ASN A 144 43.30 -17.08 -25.72
CA ASN A 144 42.97 -16.24 -24.57
C ASN A 144 43.27 -14.75 -24.80
N GLU A 145 44.24 -14.42 -25.65
CA GLU A 145 44.56 -13.03 -26.01
C GLU A 145 43.58 -12.44 -27.02
N ARG A 146 43.07 -13.25 -27.96
CA ARG A 146 42.24 -12.77 -29.07
C ARG A 146 40.74 -12.88 -28.85
N LEU A 147 40.31 -13.72 -27.90
CA LEU A 147 38.91 -13.99 -27.64
C LEU A 147 38.65 -13.86 -26.14
N ALA A 148 37.43 -13.44 -25.81
CA ALA A 148 36.94 -13.42 -24.44
C ALA A 148 35.64 -14.23 -24.36
N PRO A 149 35.41 -14.95 -23.25
CA PRO A 149 34.13 -15.59 -23.05
C PRO A 149 33.04 -14.54 -22.93
N LEU A 150 31.94 -14.73 -23.67
CA LEU A 150 30.81 -13.83 -23.65
C LEU A 150 29.96 -14.10 -22.41
N GLU A 151 29.76 -13.07 -21.58
CA GLU A 151 28.83 -13.14 -20.46
C GLU A 151 27.38 -13.15 -20.96
N PRO A 152 26.49 -13.94 -20.32
CA PRO A 152 25.09 -13.94 -20.67
C PRO A 152 24.46 -12.61 -20.27
N PRO A 153 23.55 -12.04 -21.09
CA PRO A 153 22.87 -10.81 -20.72
C PRO A 153 22.03 -11.03 -19.44
N LEU A 154 22.04 -10.03 -18.57
CA LEU A 154 21.12 -9.99 -17.43
C LEU A 154 19.68 -9.81 -17.96
N PRO A 155 18.71 -10.63 -17.52
CA PRO A 155 17.31 -10.40 -17.81
C PRO A 155 16.85 -9.09 -17.19
N ASP A 156 16.12 -8.27 -17.96
CA ASP A 156 15.45 -7.09 -17.42
C ASP A 156 14.35 -7.52 -16.42
N LEU A 157 14.36 -6.88 -15.25
CA LEU A 157 13.35 -7.08 -14.22
C LEU A 157 12.31 -5.94 -14.28
N PRO A 158 11.00 -6.24 -14.18
CA PRO A 158 9.95 -5.21 -14.10
C PRO A 158 9.82 -4.55 -12.71
#